data_AF-A0A953C885-F1
#
_entry.id   AF-A0A953C885-F1
#
_cell.length_a   1.000
_cell.length_b   1.000
_cell.length_c   1.000
_cell.angle_alpha   90.00
_cell.angle_beta   90.00
_cell.angle_gamma   90.00
#
_symmetry.space_group_name_H-M   'P 1'
#
loop_
_entity.id
_entity.type
_entity.pdbx_description
1 polymer ?
#
loop_
_entity_poly.entity_id
_entity_poly.type
_entity_poly.pdbx_seq_one_letter_code
_entity_poly.pdbx_strand_id
1 'polypeptide(L)'
;MSRPPAQMRLADDTIAYLYRASDLDAARRGEVAAELAASPMFSALVRGGLPAGSFLPVGQFPAGASGRPVLLTVEAARTMLTRRGAPSRDDLRHALAVIAAPLTATTASEGGMVLYGRSGGKLWRVALRGDSAGRHWLVGFQCKNETAARANLARRGIRLD
;
A
#
# COMPACT_ATOMS: atom_id res chain seq x y z
N MET A 1 18.90 15.70 -28.10
CA MET A 1 18.11 14.60 -27.49
C MET A 1 18.46 14.55 -26.01
N SER A 2 17.59 15.07 -25.15
CA SER A 2 17.83 15.08 -23.70
C SER A 2 17.64 13.68 -23.14
N ARG A 3 18.67 13.16 -22.46
CA ARG A 3 18.56 11.95 -21.62
C ARG A 3 17.43 12.17 -20.60
N PRO A 4 16.54 11.20 -20.37
CA PRO A 4 15.59 11.30 -19.26
C PRO A 4 16.39 11.43 -17.95
N PRO A 5 15.91 12.23 -16.98
CA PRO A 5 16.59 12.40 -15.70
C PRO A 5 16.80 11.04 -15.05
N ALA A 6 17.98 10.86 -14.45
CA ALA A 6 18.35 9.65 -13.74
C ALA A 6 17.24 9.29 -12.75
N GLN A 7 16.44 8.28 -13.10
CA GLN A 7 15.57 7.63 -12.14
C GLN A 7 16.49 7.20 -11.01
N MET A 8 16.30 7.76 -9.83
CA MET A 8 16.96 7.30 -8.63
C MET A 8 16.42 5.88 -8.40
N ARG A 9 17.10 4.90 -9.00
CA ARG A 9 16.98 3.49 -8.64
C ARG A 9 17.34 3.48 -7.17
N LEU A 10 16.32 3.48 -6.33
CA LEU A 10 16.44 2.99 -4.98
C LEU A 10 17.24 1.70 -5.10
N ALA A 11 18.46 1.73 -4.54
CA ALA A 11 19.43 0.66 -4.71
C ALA A 11 18.67 -0.66 -4.52
N ASP A 12 18.88 -1.59 -5.44
CA ASP A 12 18.25 -2.92 -5.38
C ASP A 12 18.46 -3.56 -3.99
N ASP A 13 19.44 -3.08 -3.21
CA ASP A 13 19.71 -3.37 -1.80
C ASP A 13 18.70 -2.80 -0.79
N THR A 14 18.16 -1.58 -0.94
CA THR A 14 17.10 -1.05 -0.05
C THR A 14 15.78 -1.78 -0.30
N ILE A 15 15.56 -2.11 -1.57
CA ILE A 15 14.50 -3.01 -2.00
C ILE A 15 14.77 -4.38 -1.35
N ALA A 16 15.92 -5.04 -1.56
CA ALA A 16 16.26 -6.32 -0.95
C ALA A 16 16.14 -6.35 0.60
N TYR A 17 16.52 -5.26 1.29
CA TYR A 17 16.43 -5.11 2.74
C TYR A 17 14.98 -5.06 3.22
N LEU A 18 14.11 -4.34 2.52
CA LEU A 18 12.66 -4.36 2.78
C LEU A 18 12.00 -5.67 2.28
N TYR A 19 12.65 -6.42 1.38
CA TYR A 19 12.11 -7.57 0.64
C TYR A 19 12.49 -8.95 1.16
N ARG A 20 13.32 -9.08 2.21
CA ARG A 20 13.32 -10.32 3.03
C ARG A 20 12.01 -10.51 3.82
N ALA A 21 11.04 -9.60 3.64
CA ALA A 21 9.73 -9.60 4.25
C ALA A 21 8.78 -10.73 3.83
N SER A 22 9.06 -11.47 2.77
CA SER A 22 8.27 -12.66 2.39
C SER A 22 8.30 -13.76 3.45
N ASP A 23 9.38 -13.82 4.23
CA ASP A 23 9.55 -14.79 5.32
C ASP A 23 9.19 -14.20 6.69
N LEU A 24 8.85 -12.91 6.74
CA LEU A 24 8.50 -12.24 7.99
C LEU A 24 7.07 -12.60 8.36
N ASP A 25 6.85 -12.94 9.63
CA ASP A 25 5.51 -13.13 10.17
C ASP A 25 4.69 -11.83 10.12
N ALA A 26 3.38 -11.95 10.38
CA ALA A 26 2.47 -10.80 10.31
C ALA A 26 2.84 -9.67 11.29
N ALA A 27 3.41 -10.01 12.46
CA ALA A 27 3.80 -9.01 13.45
C ALA A 27 4.98 -8.18 12.93
N ARG A 28 6.02 -8.85 12.41
CA ARG A 28 7.19 -8.16 11.85
C ARG A 28 6.87 -7.38 10.59
N ARG A 29 5.94 -7.84 9.75
CA ARG A 29 5.42 -7.02 8.62
C ARG A 29 4.74 -5.73 9.11
N GLY A 30 4.01 -5.80 10.23
CA GLY A 30 3.43 -4.63 10.88
C GLY A 30 4.47 -3.63 11.39
N GLU A 31 5.56 -4.13 11.98
CA GLU A 31 6.69 -3.30 12.42
C GLU A 31 7.39 -2.61 11.25
N VAL A 32 7.66 -3.34 10.16
CA VAL A 32 8.28 -2.76 8.95
C VAL A 32 7.38 -1.67 8.34
N ALA A 33 6.06 -1.86 8.33
CA ALA A 33 5.13 -0.82 7.89
C ALA A 33 5.20 0.43 8.78
N ALA A 34 5.37 0.26 10.10
CA ALA A 34 5.55 1.37 11.04
C ALA A 34 6.90 2.08 10.85
N GLU A 35 8.00 1.33 10.72
CA GLU A 35 9.34 1.85 10.43
C GLU A 35 9.36 2.65 9.12
N LEU A 36 8.75 2.11 8.05
CA LEU A 36 8.62 2.80 6.78
C LEU A 36 7.80 4.08 6.92
N ALA A 37 6.66 4.02 7.60
CA ALA A 37 5.82 5.19 7.84
C ALA A 37 6.54 6.26 8.66
N ALA A 38 7.50 5.88 9.52
CA ALA A 38 8.35 6.79 10.29
C ALA A 38 9.57 7.30 9.49
N SER A 39 9.96 6.62 8.40
CA SER A 39 11.20 6.90 7.68
C SER A 39 11.29 8.33 7.09
N PRO A 40 12.51 8.88 6.98
CA PRO A 40 12.75 10.13 6.26
C PRO A 40 12.33 10.06 4.79
N MET A 41 12.48 8.90 4.15
CA MET A 41 12.09 8.68 2.76
C MET A 41 10.58 8.81 2.56
N PHE A 42 9.79 8.21 3.44
CA PHE A 42 8.34 8.38 3.43
C PHE A 42 7.96 9.84 3.68
N SER A 43 8.64 10.50 4.63
CA SER A 43 8.44 11.92 4.89
C SER A 43 8.75 12.78 3.64
N ALA A 44 9.82 12.46 2.91
CA ALA A 44 10.19 13.12 1.65
C ALA A 44 9.16 12.84 0.55
N LEU A 45 8.65 11.61 0.45
CA LEU A 45 7.58 11.25 -0.49
C LEU A 45 6.31 12.07 -0.22
N VAL A 46 5.87 12.14 1.03
CA VAL A 46 4.67 12.91 1.43
C VAL A 46 4.85 14.41 1.24
N ARG A 47 6.02 14.95 1.59
CA ARG A 47 6.35 16.38 1.43
C ARG A 47 6.70 16.77 0.00
N GLY A 48 6.71 15.81 -0.92
CA GLY A 48 7.05 16.05 -2.32
C GLY A 48 8.53 16.36 -2.56
N GLY A 49 9.43 16.00 -1.64
CA GLY A 49 10.88 16.13 -1.80
C GLY A 49 11.51 15.08 -2.74
N LEU A 50 10.74 14.12 -3.24
CA LEU A 50 11.20 13.15 -4.23
C LEU A 50 10.84 13.59 -5.67
N PRO A 51 11.71 13.31 -6.67
CA PRO A 51 11.42 13.57 -8.08
C PRO A 51 10.18 12.84 -8.58
N ALA A 52 9.51 13.40 -9.59
CA ALA A 52 8.41 12.74 -10.29
C ALA A 52 8.87 11.40 -10.90
N GLY A 53 7.99 10.40 -10.87
CA GLY A 53 8.26 9.03 -11.30
C GLY A 53 8.98 8.17 -10.24
N SER A 54 9.35 8.74 -9.10
CA SER A 54 9.90 7.96 -7.99
C SER A 54 8.82 7.12 -7.32
N PHE A 55 9.19 5.95 -6.81
CA PHE A 55 8.30 5.06 -6.07
C PHE A 55 9.01 4.43 -4.88
N LEU A 56 8.24 4.07 -3.86
CA LEU A 56 8.70 3.33 -2.70
C LEU A 56 7.98 1.99 -2.62
N PRO A 57 8.66 0.89 -2.28
CA PRO A 57 7.98 -0.31 -1.80
C PRO A 57 7.34 -0.01 -0.44
N VAL A 58 6.07 -0.36 -0.28
CA VAL A 58 5.26 -0.04 0.92
C VAL A 58 4.65 -1.25 1.60
N GLY A 59 4.89 -2.44 1.06
CA GLY A 59 4.44 -3.69 1.65
C GLY A 59 4.61 -4.84 0.67
N GLN A 60 4.16 -6.02 1.10
CA GLN A 60 4.17 -7.24 0.30
C GLN A 60 2.95 -8.06 0.70
N PHE A 61 2.40 -8.79 -0.25
CA PHE A 61 1.30 -9.71 0.04
C PHE A 61 1.77 -10.87 0.93
N PRO A 62 0.93 -11.35 1.87
CA PRO A 62 1.20 -12.63 2.53
C PRO A 62 1.29 -13.77 1.50
N ALA A 63 2.12 -14.77 1.82
CA ALA A 63 2.40 -15.92 0.95
C ALA A 63 1.11 -16.58 0.45
N GLY A 64 1.01 -16.77 -0.87
CA GLY A 64 -0.18 -17.29 -1.56
C GLY A 64 -0.67 -16.38 -2.70
N ALA A 65 -0.50 -15.06 -2.57
CA ALA A 65 -0.87 -14.09 -3.61
C ALA A 65 0.35 -13.59 -4.42
N SER A 66 1.33 -14.47 -4.68
CA SER A 66 2.59 -14.25 -5.43
C SER A 66 3.78 -13.61 -4.68
N GLY A 67 3.63 -13.20 -3.41
CA GLY A 67 4.75 -12.61 -2.65
C GLY A 67 5.34 -11.37 -3.32
N ARG A 68 4.55 -10.67 -4.14
CA ARG A 68 5.03 -9.52 -4.92
C ARG A 68 4.90 -8.23 -4.13
N PRO A 69 5.82 -7.27 -4.34
CA PRO A 69 5.81 -6.01 -3.64
C PRO A 69 4.61 -5.15 -4.03
N VAL A 70 4.13 -4.40 -3.04
CA VAL A 70 3.23 -3.28 -3.25
C VAL A 70 4.07 -2.00 -3.30
N LEU A 71 3.92 -1.24 -4.37
CA LEU A 71 4.67 -0.03 -4.65
C LEU A 71 3.76 1.21 -4.52
N LEU A 72 4.30 2.32 -4.04
CA LEU A 72 3.64 3.61 -3.96
C LEU A 72 4.45 4.65 -4.72
N THR A 73 3.89 5.17 -5.81
CA THR A 73 4.48 6.30 -6.54
C THR A 73 4.28 7.60 -5.77
N VAL A 74 5.21 8.56 -5.94
CA VAL A 74 5.09 9.91 -5.39
C VAL A 74 3.79 10.60 -5.83
N GLU A 75 3.37 10.41 -7.08
CA GLU A 75 2.17 11.01 -7.65
C GLU A 75 0.90 10.48 -6.98
N ALA A 76 0.81 9.15 -6.81
CA ALA A 76 -0.31 8.54 -6.09
C ALA A 76 -0.33 9.01 -4.63
N ALA A 77 0.82 9.06 -3.96
CA ALA A 77 0.90 9.54 -2.58
C ALA A 77 0.45 11.00 -2.45
N ARG A 78 0.94 11.88 -3.32
CA ARG A 78 0.49 13.29 -3.37
C ARG A 78 -1.02 13.34 -3.62
N THR A 79 -1.51 12.64 -4.63
CA THR A 79 -2.94 12.63 -4.98
C THR A 79 -3.82 12.17 -3.83
N MET A 80 -3.38 11.17 -3.06
CA MET A 80 -4.12 10.68 -1.90
C MET A 80 -4.06 11.65 -0.72
N LEU A 81 -2.92 12.29 -0.47
CA LEU A 81 -2.67 13.08 0.73
C LEU A 81 -2.97 14.58 0.59
N THR A 82 -3.15 15.11 -0.63
CA THR A 82 -3.42 16.54 -0.86
C THR A 82 -4.87 16.87 -1.17
N ARG A 83 -5.74 15.88 -1.35
CA ARG A 83 -7.18 16.11 -1.58
C ARG A 83 -7.86 16.71 -0.34
N ARG A 84 -8.91 17.51 -0.52
CA ARG A 84 -9.71 18.01 0.62
C ARG A 84 -10.39 16.83 1.33
N GLY A 85 -10.20 16.72 2.65
CA GLY A 85 -10.58 15.51 3.39
C GLY A 85 -9.61 14.33 3.16
N ALA A 86 -8.39 14.63 2.70
CA ALA A 86 -7.38 13.62 2.49
C ALA A 86 -7.07 12.86 3.77
N PRO A 87 -6.82 11.55 3.66
CA PRO A 87 -6.25 10.78 4.75
C PRO A 87 -4.95 11.41 5.26
N SER A 88 -4.78 11.36 6.57
CA SER A 88 -3.56 11.75 7.28
C SER A 88 -2.41 10.76 7.04
N ARG A 89 -1.21 11.12 7.50
CA ARG A 89 -0.06 10.20 7.57
C ARG A 89 -0.39 8.94 8.37
N ASP A 90 -1.16 9.08 9.45
CA ASP A 90 -1.60 7.94 10.26
C ASP A 90 -2.59 7.05 9.51
N ASP A 91 -3.46 7.64 8.70
CA ASP A 91 -4.38 6.88 7.86
C ASP A 91 -3.63 6.05 6.81
N LEU A 92 -2.55 6.61 6.22
CA LEU A 92 -1.67 5.86 5.34
C LEU A 92 -0.95 4.74 6.10
N ARG A 93 -0.42 5.00 7.31
CA ARG A 93 0.17 3.94 8.16
C ARG A 93 -0.81 2.80 8.41
N HIS A 94 -2.07 3.11 8.70
CA HIS A 94 -3.11 2.09 8.88
C HIS A 94 -3.43 1.33 7.59
N ALA A 95 -3.41 2.01 6.44
CA ALA A 95 -3.55 1.33 5.15
C ALA A 95 -2.36 0.39 4.85
N LEU A 96 -1.13 0.77 5.22
CA LEU A 96 0.04 -0.11 5.08
C LEU A 96 -0.06 -1.35 5.98
N ALA A 97 -0.57 -1.19 7.21
CA ALA A 97 -0.84 -2.33 8.10
C ALA A 97 -1.85 -3.32 7.47
N VAL A 98 -2.87 -2.82 6.76
CA VAL A 98 -3.81 -3.67 6.04
C VAL A 98 -3.18 -4.38 4.83
N ILE A 99 -2.18 -3.79 4.17
CA ILE A 99 -1.42 -4.50 3.13
C ILE A 99 -0.64 -5.67 3.73
N ALA A 100 -0.03 -5.47 4.90
CA ALA A 100 0.76 -6.49 5.61
C ALA A 100 -0.08 -7.66 6.15
N ALA A 101 -1.30 -7.38 6.58
CA ALA A 101 -2.22 -8.34 7.18
C ALA A 101 -3.68 -8.05 6.77
N PRO A 102 -4.06 -8.33 5.51
CA PRO A 102 -5.44 -8.16 5.08
C PRO A 102 -6.33 -9.21 5.75
N LEU A 103 -7.53 -8.81 6.17
CA LEU A 103 -8.58 -9.77 6.59
C LEU A 103 -9.13 -10.50 5.38
N THR A 104 -9.28 -9.80 4.25
CA THR A 104 -9.71 -10.38 2.99
C THR A 104 -9.17 -9.59 1.81
N ALA A 105 -8.97 -10.27 0.69
CA ALA A 105 -8.61 -9.69 -0.59
C ALA A 105 -9.67 -10.06 -1.63
N THR A 106 -10.06 -9.10 -2.46
CA THR A 106 -10.97 -9.33 -3.59
C THR A 106 -10.31 -8.85 -4.86
N THR A 107 -10.45 -9.59 -5.95
CA THR A 107 -10.09 -9.10 -7.27
C THR A 107 -11.04 -7.97 -7.68
N ALA A 108 -10.48 -6.92 -8.27
CA ALA A 108 -11.22 -5.89 -8.97
C ALA A 108 -11.16 -6.16 -10.47
N SER A 109 -12.02 -5.49 -11.24
CA SER A 109 -11.90 -5.43 -12.70
C SER A 109 -10.51 -4.92 -13.11
N GLU A 110 -10.02 -5.36 -14.28
CA GLU A 110 -8.74 -4.92 -14.88
C GLU A 110 -7.47 -5.31 -14.08
N GLY A 111 -7.48 -6.43 -13.37
CA GLY A 111 -6.28 -6.91 -12.65
C GLY A 111 -5.95 -6.10 -11.40
N GLY A 112 -6.87 -5.25 -10.94
CA GLY A 112 -6.79 -4.60 -9.64
C GLY A 112 -7.11 -5.56 -8.50
N MET A 113 -6.73 -5.19 -7.29
CA MET A 113 -7.08 -5.90 -6.07
C MET A 113 -7.57 -4.90 -5.02
N VAL A 114 -8.53 -5.31 -4.20
CA VAL A 114 -9.01 -4.52 -3.08
C VAL A 114 -8.82 -5.35 -1.82
N LEU A 115 -8.10 -4.79 -0.85
CA LEU A 115 -7.87 -5.38 0.46
C LEU A 115 -8.78 -4.71 1.48
N TYR A 116 -9.27 -5.52 2.42
CA TYR A 116 -9.97 -5.04 3.58
C TYR A 116 -9.26 -5.54 4.83
N GLY A 117 -9.10 -4.67 5.83
CA GLY A 117 -8.44 -5.03 7.07
C GLY A 117 -8.73 -4.03 8.19
N ARG A 118 -8.57 -4.48 9.43
CA ARG A 118 -8.71 -3.62 10.62
C ARG A 118 -7.36 -3.07 11.04
N SER A 119 -7.31 -1.78 11.33
CA SER A 119 -6.13 -1.12 11.88
C SER A 119 -6.54 0.17 12.60
N GLY A 120 -5.98 0.42 13.77
CA GLY A 120 -6.33 1.60 14.59
C GLY A 120 -7.81 1.63 15.02
N GLY A 121 -8.41 0.46 15.27
CA GLY A 121 -9.83 0.33 15.62
C GLY A 121 -10.81 0.61 14.46
N LYS A 122 -10.32 0.86 13.25
CA LYS A 122 -11.13 1.19 12.07
C LYS A 122 -10.98 0.13 10.99
N LEU A 123 -11.99 0.04 10.11
CA LEU A 123 -11.95 -0.81 8.93
C LEU A 123 -11.48 -0.01 7.71
N TRP A 124 -10.46 -0.53 7.04
CA TRP A 124 -9.84 0.10 5.90
C TRP A 124 -10.12 -0.68 4.62
N ARG A 125 -10.33 0.06 3.54
CA ARG A 125 -10.32 -0.46 2.17
C ARG A 125 -9.07 0.06 1.48
N VAL A 126 -8.21 -0.83 1.01
CA VAL A 126 -6.99 -0.49 0.26
C VAL A 126 -7.15 -0.97 -1.17
N ALA A 127 -6.96 -0.08 -2.14
CA ALA A 127 -7.06 -0.38 -3.56
C ALA A 127 -5.67 -0.45 -4.19
N LEU A 128 -5.43 -1.55 -4.88
CA LEU A 128 -4.20 -1.88 -5.57
C LEU A 128 -4.49 -2.07 -7.06
N ARG A 129 -3.56 -1.65 -7.92
CA ARG A 129 -3.59 -1.91 -9.36
C ARG A 129 -2.46 -2.84 -9.72
N GLY A 130 -2.75 -3.99 -10.33
CA GLY A 130 -1.72 -4.84 -10.92
C GLY A 130 -1.17 -4.25 -12.22
N ASP A 131 0.07 -4.61 -12.57
CA ASP A 131 0.62 -4.37 -13.91
C ASP A 131 1.04 -5.68 -14.60
N SER A 132 1.41 -5.60 -15.88
CA SER A 132 1.83 -6.76 -16.68
C SER A 132 3.13 -7.40 -16.20
N ALA A 133 3.97 -6.66 -15.47
CA ALA A 133 5.17 -7.18 -14.80
C ALA A 133 4.83 -7.87 -13.46
N GLY A 134 3.54 -7.89 -13.09
CA GLY A 134 3.07 -8.53 -11.87
C GLY A 134 3.20 -7.68 -10.62
N ARG A 135 3.61 -6.42 -10.72
CA ARG A 135 3.74 -5.53 -9.56
C ARG A 135 2.37 -5.01 -9.16
N HIS A 136 2.21 -4.74 -7.88
CA HIS A 136 1.00 -4.11 -7.36
C HIS A 136 1.30 -2.67 -6.96
N TRP A 137 0.44 -1.76 -7.38
CA TRP A 137 0.57 -0.32 -7.12
C TRP A 137 -0.51 0.11 -6.14
N LEU A 138 -0.13 0.70 -5.01
CA LEU A 138 -1.07 1.36 -4.10
C LEU A 138 -1.62 2.61 -4.77
N VAL A 139 -2.90 2.57 -5.12
CA VAL A 139 -3.59 3.65 -5.86
C VAL A 139 -4.65 4.36 -5.02
N GLY A 140 -5.04 3.80 -3.88
CA GLY A 140 -6.03 4.41 -3.01
C GLY A 140 -6.19 3.67 -1.70
N PHE A 141 -6.61 4.40 -0.67
CA PHE A 141 -7.12 3.80 0.56
C PHE A 141 -8.20 4.68 1.15
N GLN A 142 -9.11 4.06 1.91
CA GLN A 142 -10.23 4.75 2.52
C GLN A 142 -10.60 4.07 3.84
N CYS A 143 -10.73 4.86 4.90
CA CYS A 143 -11.44 4.42 6.09
C CYS A 143 -12.92 4.25 5.75
N LYS A 144 -13.45 3.04 5.89
CA LYS A 144 -14.87 2.76 5.69
C LYS A 144 -15.59 2.82 7.02
N ASN A 145 -16.85 3.27 6.98
CA ASN A 145 -17.76 2.91 8.06
C ASN A 145 -17.92 1.37 8.05
N GLU A 146 -18.01 0.78 9.24
CA GLU A 146 -18.05 -0.68 9.36
C GLU A 146 -19.28 -1.25 8.64
N THR A 147 -20.43 -0.56 8.76
CA THR A 147 -21.71 -0.95 8.16
C THR A 147 -21.67 -1.03 6.63
N ALA A 148 -21.17 0.00 5.92
CA ALA A 148 -21.16 -0.06 4.45
C ALA A 148 -20.08 -0.99 3.90
N ALA A 149 -18.99 -1.20 4.65
CA ALA A 149 -18.00 -2.19 4.29
C ALA A 149 -18.56 -3.62 4.42
N ARG A 150 -19.21 -3.94 5.54
CA ARG A 150 -19.91 -5.22 5.72
C ARG A 150 -20.99 -5.42 4.64
N ALA A 151 -21.77 -4.38 4.31
CA ALA A 151 -22.78 -4.45 3.24
C ALA A 151 -22.18 -4.65 1.83
N ASN A 152 -20.98 -4.13 1.56
CA ASN A 152 -20.29 -4.36 0.28
C ASN A 152 -19.72 -5.77 0.19
N LEU A 153 -19.13 -6.26 1.29
CA LEU A 153 -18.56 -7.61 1.38
C LEU A 153 -19.65 -8.68 1.36
N ALA A 154 -20.77 -8.47 2.05
CA ALA A 154 -21.93 -9.36 2.02
C ALA A 154 -22.50 -9.51 0.60
N ARG A 155 -22.58 -8.42 -0.17
CA ARG A 155 -22.97 -8.46 -1.60
C ARG A 155 -22.01 -9.28 -2.46
N ARG A 156 -20.79 -9.48 -2.01
CA ARG A 156 -19.76 -10.30 -2.68
C ARG A 156 -19.64 -11.71 -2.07
N GLY A 157 -20.52 -12.06 -1.13
CA GLY A 157 -20.49 -13.35 -0.43
C GLY A 157 -19.37 -13.49 0.61
N ILE A 158 -18.74 -12.39 1.03
CA ILE A 158 -17.60 -12.39 1.95
C ILE A 158 -18.06 -11.93 3.33
N ARG A 159 -17.73 -12.72 4.38
CA ARG A 159 -17.97 -12.37 5.78
C ARG A 159 -16.67 -11.91 6.43
N LEU A 160 -16.76 -10.86 7.25
CA LEU A 160 -15.69 -10.43 8.14
C LEU A 160 -16.03 -10.99 9.52
N ASP A 161 -15.33 -12.06 9.88
CA ASP A 161 -15.42 -12.66 11.21
C ASP A 161 -14.66 -11.80 12.23
#